data_AF-A0A2V5N580-F1
#
_entry.id   AF-A0A2V5N580-F1
#
_cell.length_a   1.000
_cell.length_b   1.000
_cell.length_c   1.000
_cell.angle_alpha   90.00
_cell.angle_beta   90.00
_cell.angle_gamma   90.00
#
_symmetry.space_group_name_H-M   'P 1'
#
loop_
_entity.id
_entity.type
_entity.pdbx_description
1 polymer ?
#
loop_
_entity_poly.entity_id
_entity_poly.type
_entity_poly.pdbx_seq_one_letter_code
_entity_poly.pdbx_strand_id
1 'polypeptide(L)'
;GFSALVVTIDTAVAGMRERDIRNGAKELLSGNLREILPFVRQLFTKPRWLAAFLADGGLMKFANVIIPGKGPMLYADVTTALEQAVVSWHDLGWIRDAWNGPIIIKGVHTGEDARRAVDVGANALVVSNHGGRQLDGVAPTLQMLPEVLSAVGDRVEVLLDGGIRRGSDIVKALCLGARAVLTGRAYAYGLGAAGEVGVTRAIEILRTDLIRTLKLLGCASIAHLDRSFIDFPAEWLRKQLCDSPQIRKSPHPDTKNCGNDKRDPAQAHWNGMGANRDLGMVDQSEEVTQEKNSEDDACDA
;
A
#
# COMPACT_ATOMS: atom_id res chain seq x y z
N GLY A 1 4.91 -3.16 25.13
CA GLY A 1 3.48 -3.55 25.28
C GLY A 1 2.92 -4.16 24.00
N PHE A 2 3.18 -3.58 22.83
CA PHE A 2 2.87 -4.21 21.54
C PHE A 2 3.67 -5.49 21.31
N SER A 3 3.05 -6.48 20.65
CA SER A 3 3.63 -7.82 20.44
C SER A 3 4.26 -8.02 19.06
N ALA A 4 4.00 -7.14 18.09
CA ALA A 4 4.56 -7.21 16.74
C ALA A 4 4.58 -5.83 16.09
N LEU A 5 5.46 -5.64 15.11
CA LEU A 5 5.55 -4.45 14.26
C LEU A 5 5.09 -4.79 12.84
N VAL A 6 4.09 -4.08 12.32
CA VAL A 6 3.65 -4.23 10.92
C VAL A 6 4.23 -3.11 10.08
N VAL A 7 5.15 -3.43 9.18
CA VAL A 7 5.79 -2.47 8.26
C VAL A 7 5.01 -2.49 6.95
N THR A 8 4.49 -1.33 6.54
CA THR A 8 3.73 -1.18 5.28
C THR A 8 4.67 -0.74 4.17
N ILE A 9 4.72 -1.50 3.07
CA ILE A 9 5.64 -1.26 1.95
C ILE A 9 4.95 -0.80 0.65
N ASP A 10 3.62 -0.70 0.65
CA ASP A 10 2.80 -0.34 -0.54
C ASP A 10 2.45 1.16 -0.64
N THR A 11 3.18 2.02 0.10
CA THR A 11 2.92 3.47 0.21
C THR A 11 4.16 4.35 -0.01
N ALA A 12 5.03 3.99 -0.96
CA ALA A 12 6.18 4.83 -1.32
C ALA A 12 5.76 6.25 -1.76
N VAL A 13 4.61 6.36 -2.44
CA VAL A 13 3.93 7.62 -2.72
C VAL A 13 2.45 7.50 -2.37
N ALA A 14 1.80 8.63 -2.11
CA ALA A 14 0.37 8.63 -1.87
C ALA A 14 -0.40 8.26 -3.16
N GLY A 15 -1.40 7.39 -3.05
CA GLY A 15 -2.27 7.07 -4.18
C GLY A 15 -3.16 8.23 -4.61
N MET A 16 -3.45 8.35 -5.90
CA MET A 16 -4.34 9.36 -6.48
C MET A 16 -5.81 9.07 -6.13
N ARG A 17 -6.30 9.67 -5.06
CA ARG A 17 -7.69 9.52 -4.59
C ARG A 17 -8.54 10.68 -5.08
N GLU A 18 -9.00 10.61 -6.32
CA GLU A 18 -9.76 11.70 -6.97
C GLU A 18 -10.98 12.19 -6.17
N ARG A 19 -11.61 11.30 -5.40
CA ARG A 19 -12.71 11.66 -4.51
C ARG A 19 -12.30 12.67 -3.44
N ASP A 20 -11.08 12.54 -2.91
CA ASP A 20 -10.57 13.41 -1.86
C ASP A 20 -10.28 14.81 -2.45
N ILE A 21 -9.75 14.87 -3.67
CA ILE A 21 -9.55 16.13 -4.43
C ILE A 21 -10.90 16.82 -4.70
N ARG A 22 -11.86 16.08 -5.28
CA ARG A 22 -13.17 16.63 -5.65
C ARG A 22 -13.94 17.19 -4.44
N ASN A 23 -13.77 16.56 -3.27
CA ASN A 23 -14.47 16.96 -2.06
C ASN A 23 -13.71 17.99 -1.21
N GLY A 24 -12.57 18.48 -1.68
CA GLY A 24 -11.80 19.50 -0.99
C GLY A 24 -11.13 19.00 0.29
N ALA A 25 -10.70 17.73 0.34
CA ALA A 25 -10.14 17.15 1.55
C ALA A 25 -8.90 17.92 2.04
N LYS A 26 -8.02 18.35 1.12
CA LYS A 26 -6.83 19.15 1.47
C LYS A 26 -7.23 20.52 2.00
N GLU A 27 -8.17 21.18 1.33
CA GLU A 27 -8.68 22.50 1.65
C GLU A 27 -9.38 22.53 3.01
N LEU A 28 -10.17 21.49 3.32
CA LEU A 28 -10.81 21.29 4.62
C LEU A 28 -9.81 21.07 5.76
N LEU A 29 -8.60 20.56 5.46
CA LEU A 29 -7.53 20.31 6.42
C LEU A 29 -6.53 21.48 6.53
N SER A 30 -6.58 22.45 5.62
CA SER A 30 -5.60 23.54 5.50
C SER A 30 -5.59 24.52 6.68
N GLY A 31 -6.69 24.64 7.41
CA GLY A 31 -6.92 25.71 8.40
C GLY A 31 -7.17 27.09 7.79
N ASN A 32 -7.13 27.23 6.47
CA ASN A 32 -7.40 28.48 5.76
C ASN A 32 -8.90 28.64 5.50
N LEU A 33 -9.53 29.60 6.16
CA LEU A 33 -10.97 29.85 6.03
C LEU A 33 -11.40 30.15 4.58
N ARG A 34 -10.53 30.74 3.75
CA ARG A 34 -10.84 31.01 2.33
C ARG A 34 -10.87 29.73 1.50
N GLU A 35 -9.98 28.78 1.79
CA GLU A 35 -9.94 27.47 1.13
C GLU A 35 -11.08 26.55 1.61
N ILE A 36 -11.47 26.67 2.88
CA ILE A 36 -12.58 25.90 3.47
C ILE A 36 -13.94 26.36 2.91
N LEU A 37 -14.09 27.66 2.60
CA LEU A 37 -15.37 28.28 2.26
C LEU A 37 -16.18 27.56 1.16
N PRO A 38 -15.60 27.11 0.02
CA PRO A 38 -16.32 26.36 -1.01
C PRO A 38 -16.92 25.04 -0.51
N PHE A 39 -16.36 24.46 0.54
CA PHE A 39 -16.71 23.13 1.05
C PHE A 39 -17.52 23.17 2.34
N VAL A 40 -17.74 24.35 2.93
CA VAL A 40 -18.38 24.51 4.25
C VAL A 40 -19.80 23.91 4.32
N ARG A 41 -20.53 23.92 3.19
CA ARG A 41 -21.86 23.28 3.10
C ARG A 41 -21.82 21.80 3.50
N GLN A 42 -20.73 21.09 3.18
CA GLN A 42 -20.58 19.67 3.54
C GLN A 42 -20.62 19.47 5.06
N LEU A 43 -19.99 20.36 5.82
CA LEU A 43 -19.95 20.33 7.28
C LEU A 43 -21.34 20.56 7.87
N PHE A 44 -22.06 21.58 7.36
CA PHE A 44 -23.40 21.92 7.86
C PHE A 44 -24.45 20.85 7.55
N THR A 45 -24.26 20.02 6.51
CA THR A 45 -25.14 18.86 6.28
C THR A 45 -24.98 17.74 7.31
N LYS A 46 -23.98 17.83 8.20
CA LYS A 46 -23.63 16.81 9.20
C LYS A 46 -23.49 17.43 10.61
N PRO A 47 -24.55 18.06 11.16
CA PRO A 47 -24.44 18.86 12.39
C PRO A 47 -23.99 18.03 13.61
N ARG A 48 -24.43 16.78 13.72
CA ARG A 48 -23.99 15.87 14.80
C ARG A 48 -22.49 15.56 14.72
N TRP A 49 -21.98 15.32 13.52
CA TRP A 49 -20.55 15.06 13.30
C TRP A 49 -19.74 16.32 13.58
N LEU A 50 -20.18 17.48 13.09
CA LEU A 50 -19.49 18.76 13.30
C LEU A 50 -19.41 19.12 14.79
N ALA A 51 -20.50 18.94 15.54
CA ALA A 51 -20.51 19.18 16.97
C ALA A 51 -19.52 18.26 17.71
N ALA A 52 -19.49 16.97 17.38
CA ALA A 52 -18.53 16.02 17.96
C ALA A 52 -17.08 16.37 17.59
N PHE A 53 -16.81 16.66 16.31
CA PHE A 53 -15.48 17.06 15.84
C PHE A 53 -14.94 18.29 16.58
N LEU A 54 -15.78 19.31 16.82
CA LEU A 54 -15.39 20.49 17.59
C LEU A 54 -15.20 20.19 19.08
N ALA A 55 -16.04 19.33 19.66
CA ALA A 55 -15.90 18.89 21.05
C ALA A 55 -14.59 18.11 21.28
N ASP A 56 -14.12 17.36 20.27
CA ASP A 56 -12.86 16.62 20.28
C ASP A 56 -11.62 17.51 20.00
N GLY A 57 -11.80 18.83 19.90
CA GLY A 57 -10.71 19.79 19.65
C GLY A 57 -10.33 19.96 18.18
N GLY A 58 -11.13 19.42 17.25
CA GLY A 58 -10.96 19.58 15.81
C GLY A 58 -9.92 18.65 15.21
N LEU A 59 -9.01 19.20 14.39
CA LEU A 59 -8.02 18.41 13.67
C LEU A 59 -7.05 17.73 14.65
N MET A 60 -6.90 16.41 14.50
CA MET A 60 -5.99 15.62 15.32
C MET A 60 -4.52 15.94 15.04
N LYS A 61 -3.68 15.72 16.05
CA LYS A 61 -2.22 15.72 15.94
C LYS A 61 -1.72 14.30 16.15
N PHE A 62 -0.70 13.90 15.40
CA PHE A 62 -0.06 12.59 15.57
C PHE A 62 0.87 12.63 16.77
N ALA A 63 0.35 12.21 17.93
CA ALA A 63 1.11 12.18 19.18
C ALA A 63 2.38 11.32 19.11
N ASN A 64 2.43 10.36 18.18
CA ASN A 64 3.54 9.44 17.97
C ASN A 64 4.55 9.90 16.90
N VAL A 65 4.31 11.03 16.23
CA VAL A 65 5.24 11.59 15.23
C VAL A 65 5.65 12.98 15.68
N ILE A 66 6.81 13.08 16.31
CA ILE A 66 7.34 14.35 16.82
C ILE A 66 8.32 14.91 15.81
N ILE A 67 8.00 16.09 15.28
CA ILE A 67 8.90 16.85 14.41
C ILE A 67 9.84 17.67 15.31
N PRO A 68 11.17 17.50 15.19
CA PRO A 68 12.13 18.27 15.97
C PRO A 68 11.87 19.78 15.88
N GLY A 69 11.78 20.44 17.03
CA GLY A 69 11.51 21.87 17.13
C GLY A 69 10.08 22.33 16.83
N LYS A 70 9.18 21.44 16.35
CA LYS A 70 7.78 21.78 16.02
C LYS A 70 6.74 21.03 16.85
N GLY A 71 7.11 19.93 17.50
CA GLY A 71 6.20 19.11 18.32
C GLY A 71 5.44 18.06 17.48
N PRO A 72 4.28 17.57 17.96
CA PRO A 72 3.50 16.56 17.26
C PRO A 72 3.06 17.01 15.85
N MET A 73 3.27 16.17 14.85
CA MET A 73 2.90 16.42 13.46
C MET A 73 1.39 16.63 13.31
N LEU A 74 0.98 17.64 12.53
CA LEU A 74 -0.43 17.88 12.25
C LEU A 74 -0.98 16.88 11.24
N TYR A 75 -2.28 16.60 11.30
CA TYR A 75 -2.89 15.70 10.32
C TYR A 75 -2.76 16.16 8.87
N ALA A 76 -2.74 17.48 8.65
CA ALA A 76 -2.57 18.07 7.33
C ALA A 76 -1.22 17.72 6.66
N ASP A 77 -0.20 17.37 7.45
CA ASP A 77 1.18 17.18 6.98
C ASP A 77 1.52 15.72 6.60
N VAL A 78 0.59 14.78 6.81
CA VAL A 78 0.84 13.34 6.58
C VAL A 78 1.27 13.03 5.17
N THR A 79 0.63 13.63 4.16
CA THR A 79 0.92 13.34 2.76
C THR A 79 2.36 13.72 2.43
N THR A 80 2.79 14.91 2.84
CA THR A 80 4.16 15.39 2.67
C THR A 80 5.16 14.49 3.40
N ALA A 81 4.85 14.07 4.62
CA ALA A 81 5.71 13.16 5.38
C ALA A 81 5.85 11.79 4.71
N LEU A 82 4.77 11.25 4.12
CA LEU A 82 4.80 9.98 3.39
C LEU A 82 5.65 10.07 2.11
N GLU A 83 5.56 11.17 1.37
CA GLU A 83 6.37 11.40 0.17
C GLU A 83 7.89 11.45 0.47
N GLN A 84 8.26 11.81 1.70
CA GLN A 84 9.64 11.88 2.15
C GLN A 84 10.16 10.58 2.79
N ALA A 85 9.29 9.60 3.05
CA ALA A 85 9.58 8.43 3.88
C ALA A 85 9.52 7.11 3.09
N VAL A 86 10.07 7.08 1.88
CA VAL A 86 10.12 5.87 1.06
C VAL A 86 10.93 4.79 1.77
N VAL A 87 10.27 3.68 2.12
CA VAL A 87 10.92 2.50 2.71
C VAL A 87 11.40 1.59 1.61
N SER A 88 12.68 1.21 1.67
CA SER A 88 13.30 0.20 0.83
C SER A 88 13.60 -1.07 1.63
N TRP A 89 13.99 -2.14 0.94
CA TRP A 89 14.44 -3.38 1.58
C TRP A 89 15.69 -3.19 2.45
N HIS A 90 16.50 -2.17 2.19
CA HIS A 90 17.69 -1.87 2.99
C HIS A 90 17.32 -1.36 4.39
N ASP A 91 16.22 -0.60 4.49
CA ASP A 91 15.76 0.00 5.74
C ASP A 91 15.23 -1.03 6.74
N LEU A 92 14.92 -2.26 6.28
CA LEU A 92 14.49 -3.34 7.17
C LEU A 92 15.59 -3.78 8.14
N GLY A 93 16.87 -3.63 7.78
CA GLY A 93 17.97 -3.87 8.72
C GLY A 93 17.93 -2.89 9.89
N TRP A 94 17.80 -1.60 9.60
CA TRP A 94 17.64 -0.58 10.63
C TRP A 94 16.35 -0.80 11.47
N ILE A 95 15.22 -1.13 10.83
CA ILE A 95 13.97 -1.43 11.55
C ILE A 95 14.16 -2.65 12.47
N ARG A 96 14.88 -3.68 12.02
CA ARG A 96 15.21 -4.87 12.80
C ARG A 96 16.06 -4.54 14.02
N ASP A 97 17.02 -3.63 13.89
CA ASP A 97 17.85 -3.18 15.02
C ASP A 97 17.04 -2.35 16.02
N ALA A 98 16.06 -1.58 15.54
CA ALA A 98 15.20 -0.73 16.37
C ALA A 98 14.07 -1.51 17.08
N TRP A 99 13.67 -2.69 16.58
CA TRP A 99 12.56 -3.47 17.12
C TRP A 99 12.99 -4.90 17.41
N ASN A 100 12.87 -5.37 18.66
CA ASN A 100 13.28 -6.72 19.08
C ASN A 100 12.21 -7.81 18.89
N GLY A 101 10.97 -7.46 18.56
CA GLY A 101 9.87 -8.42 18.39
C GLY A 101 9.70 -8.97 16.95
N PRO A 102 8.59 -9.67 16.69
CA PRO A 102 8.17 -10.07 15.36
C PRO A 102 7.94 -8.86 14.43
N ILE A 103 8.40 -8.97 13.18
CA ILE A 103 8.17 -8.02 12.09
C ILE A 103 7.25 -8.66 11.06
N ILE A 104 6.21 -7.94 10.67
CA ILE A 104 5.23 -8.38 9.68
C ILE A 104 5.28 -7.40 8.51
N ILE A 105 5.47 -7.90 7.28
CA ILE A 105 5.50 -7.05 6.08
C ILE A 105 4.13 -7.02 5.43
N LYS A 106 3.54 -5.83 5.31
CA LYS A 106 2.22 -5.59 4.71
C LYS A 106 2.35 -4.87 3.37
N GLY A 107 1.56 -5.31 2.40
CA GLY A 107 1.57 -4.74 1.04
C GLY A 107 2.21 -5.67 0.01
N VAL A 108 2.36 -6.97 0.35
CA VAL A 108 3.00 -7.95 -0.52
C VAL A 108 2.01 -8.38 -1.60
N HIS A 109 2.38 -8.15 -2.87
CA HIS A 109 1.54 -8.49 -4.03
C HIS A 109 2.03 -9.73 -4.76
N THR A 110 3.33 -10.00 -4.75
CA THR A 110 3.99 -10.98 -5.61
C THR A 110 4.74 -12.02 -4.80
N GLY A 111 5.00 -13.19 -5.41
CA GLY A 111 5.86 -14.21 -4.83
C GLY A 111 7.33 -13.78 -4.71
N GLU A 112 7.80 -12.87 -5.57
CA GLU A 112 9.14 -12.30 -5.47
C GLU A 112 9.31 -11.48 -4.19
N ASP A 113 8.43 -10.50 -3.96
CA ASP A 113 8.47 -9.68 -2.76
C ASP A 113 8.23 -10.51 -1.50
N ALA A 114 7.41 -11.57 -1.59
CA ALA A 114 7.19 -12.50 -0.50
C ALA A 114 8.48 -13.24 -0.11
N ARG A 115 9.24 -13.76 -1.09
CA ARG A 115 10.54 -14.38 -0.83
C ARG A 115 11.50 -13.37 -0.23
N ARG A 116 11.61 -12.19 -0.83
CA ARG A 116 12.51 -11.14 -0.37
C ARG A 116 12.20 -10.70 1.06
N ALA A 117 10.92 -10.55 1.41
CA ALA A 117 10.47 -10.23 2.77
C ALA A 117 10.89 -11.30 3.79
N VAL A 118 10.77 -12.59 3.45
CA VAL A 118 11.23 -13.69 4.32
C VAL A 118 12.75 -13.67 4.44
N ASP A 119 13.47 -13.46 3.34
CA ASP A 119 14.94 -13.50 3.32
C ASP A 119 15.57 -12.37 4.17
N VAL A 120 14.87 -11.24 4.32
CA VAL A 120 15.26 -10.12 5.21
C VAL A 120 14.67 -10.23 6.63
N GLY A 121 14.10 -11.38 6.99
CA GLY A 121 13.73 -11.70 8.37
C GLY A 121 12.30 -11.34 8.78
N ALA A 122 11.36 -11.16 7.84
CA ALA A 122 9.95 -11.06 8.19
C ALA A 122 9.44 -12.35 8.86
N ASN A 123 8.62 -12.22 9.89
CA ASN A 123 8.01 -13.33 10.62
C ASN A 123 6.63 -13.72 10.10
N ALA A 124 5.95 -12.79 9.44
CA ALA A 124 4.69 -13.02 8.74
C ALA A 124 4.50 -11.99 7.62
N LEU A 125 3.61 -12.29 6.68
CA LEU A 125 3.28 -11.39 5.57
C LEU A 125 1.80 -11.01 5.60
N VAL A 126 1.45 -9.84 5.06
CA VAL A 126 0.06 -9.46 4.75
C VAL A 126 -0.07 -9.17 3.27
N VAL A 127 -0.84 -10.02 2.58
CA VAL A 127 -1.29 -9.76 1.21
C VAL A 127 -2.31 -8.63 1.26
N SER A 128 -1.91 -7.46 0.77
CA SER A 128 -2.67 -6.22 0.88
C SER A 128 -2.41 -5.37 -0.34
N ASN A 129 -3.46 -4.76 -0.88
CA ASN A 129 -3.38 -3.70 -1.89
C ASN A 129 -3.79 -2.34 -1.32
N HIS A 130 -3.55 -2.16 -0.02
CA HIS A 130 -3.98 -1.00 0.76
C HIS A 130 -5.50 -0.73 0.68
N GLY A 131 -6.29 -1.79 0.45
CA GLY A 131 -7.73 -1.69 0.22
C GLY A 131 -8.12 -1.02 -1.10
N GLY A 132 -7.25 -1.05 -2.11
CA GLY A 132 -7.46 -0.41 -3.41
C GLY A 132 -7.35 1.12 -3.37
N ARG A 133 -6.39 1.64 -2.60
CA ARG A 133 -6.23 3.09 -2.36
C ARG A 133 -4.90 3.66 -2.87
N GLN A 134 -4.02 2.80 -3.38
CA GLN A 134 -2.64 3.14 -3.72
C GLN A 134 -2.44 3.10 -5.23
N LEU A 135 -2.36 1.90 -5.82
CA LEU A 135 -2.24 1.72 -7.26
C LEU A 135 -3.51 1.05 -7.82
N ASP A 136 -4.19 1.73 -8.73
CA ASP A 136 -5.34 1.17 -9.44
C ASP A 136 -4.90 0.15 -10.51
N GLY A 137 -5.77 -0.82 -10.81
CA GLY A 137 -5.48 -1.90 -11.76
C GLY A 137 -4.66 -3.07 -11.20
N VAL A 138 -4.22 -3.01 -9.92
CA VAL A 138 -3.64 -4.18 -9.25
C VAL A 138 -4.71 -5.24 -8.98
N ALA A 139 -4.29 -6.50 -8.93
CA ALA A 139 -5.22 -7.61 -8.68
C ALA A 139 -5.91 -7.49 -7.29
N PRO A 140 -7.11 -8.07 -7.13
CA PRO A 140 -7.69 -8.29 -5.81
C PRO A 140 -6.77 -9.18 -4.96
N THR A 141 -6.65 -8.87 -3.67
CA THR A 141 -5.75 -9.58 -2.73
C THR A 141 -6.01 -11.08 -2.66
N LEU A 142 -7.27 -11.51 -2.79
CA LEU A 142 -7.63 -12.93 -2.82
C LEU A 142 -7.02 -13.67 -4.02
N GLN A 143 -6.80 -12.98 -5.14
CA GLN A 143 -6.15 -13.54 -6.33
C GLN A 143 -4.63 -13.58 -6.21
N MET A 144 -4.04 -12.65 -5.46
CA MET A 144 -2.60 -12.60 -5.18
C MET A 144 -2.17 -13.67 -4.17
N LEU A 145 -3.07 -14.03 -3.25
CA LEU A 145 -2.79 -14.91 -2.12
C LEU A 145 -2.13 -16.26 -2.49
N PRO A 146 -2.60 -17.02 -3.51
CA PRO A 146 -1.98 -18.31 -3.85
C PRO A 146 -0.52 -18.19 -4.30
N GLU A 147 -0.17 -17.15 -5.06
CA GLU A 147 1.19 -16.90 -5.51
C GLU A 147 2.14 -16.64 -4.32
N VAL A 148 1.71 -15.77 -3.39
CA VAL A 148 2.47 -15.44 -2.17
C VAL A 148 2.67 -16.66 -1.30
N LEU A 149 1.61 -17.44 -1.05
CA LEU A 149 1.68 -18.68 -0.28
C LEU A 149 2.64 -19.69 -0.90
N SER A 150 2.55 -19.89 -2.23
CA SER A 150 3.45 -20.81 -2.94
C SER A 150 4.92 -20.38 -2.84
N ALA A 151 5.20 -19.08 -2.81
CA ALA A 151 6.56 -18.56 -2.77
C ALA A 151 7.23 -18.68 -1.39
N VAL A 152 6.45 -18.68 -0.31
CA VAL A 152 6.98 -18.79 1.06
C VAL A 152 6.85 -20.19 1.65
N GLY A 153 5.93 -21.01 1.15
CA GLY A 153 5.64 -22.33 1.71
C GLY A 153 5.29 -22.23 3.20
N ASP A 154 5.88 -23.11 4.00
CA ASP A 154 5.66 -23.16 5.46
C ASP A 154 6.63 -22.25 6.25
N ARG A 155 7.42 -21.40 5.58
CA ARG A 155 8.45 -20.57 6.26
C ARG A 155 7.85 -19.52 7.20
N VAL A 156 6.71 -18.94 6.83
CA VAL A 156 6.03 -17.87 7.59
C VAL A 156 4.52 -17.95 7.42
N GLU A 157 3.78 -17.41 8.40
CA GLU A 157 2.33 -17.25 8.26
C GLU A 157 2.00 -16.11 7.28
N VAL A 158 0.93 -16.29 6.49
CA VAL A 158 0.44 -15.28 5.54
C VAL A 158 -0.97 -14.86 5.94
N LEU A 159 -1.15 -13.56 6.16
CA LEU A 159 -2.43 -12.93 6.43
C LEU A 159 -2.94 -12.20 5.18
N LEU A 160 -4.21 -11.82 5.17
CA LEU A 160 -4.82 -11.11 4.04
C LEU A 160 -5.68 -9.94 4.51
N ASP A 161 -5.65 -8.83 3.78
CA ASP A 161 -6.65 -7.77 3.89
C ASP A 161 -7.26 -7.42 2.53
N GLY A 162 -8.13 -6.41 2.50
CA GLY A 162 -8.79 -5.96 1.27
C GLY A 162 -10.10 -6.68 1.01
N GLY A 163 -11.20 -5.92 0.95
CA GLY A 163 -12.51 -6.47 0.54
C GLY A 163 -13.30 -7.29 1.56
N ILE A 164 -12.73 -7.70 2.71
CA ILE A 164 -13.45 -8.53 3.71
C ILE A 164 -14.69 -7.82 4.29
N ARG A 165 -15.90 -8.26 3.95
CA ARG A 165 -17.18 -7.66 4.41
C ARG A 165 -18.22 -8.67 4.86
N ARG A 166 -18.01 -9.96 4.60
CA ARG A 166 -18.88 -11.08 4.99
C ARG A 166 -18.07 -12.18 5.67
N GLY A 167 -18.77 -13.01 6.44
CA GLY A 167 -18.20 -14.24 6.99
C GLY A 167 -17.69 -15.18 5.91
N SER A 168 -18.38 -15.26 4.77
CA SER A 168 -17.94 -16.03 3.60
C SER A 168 -16.62 -15.55 3.01
N ASP A 169 -16.30 -14.25 3.09
CA ASP A 169 -15.03 -13.73 2.59
C ASP A 169 -13.86 -14.21 3.47
N ILE A 170 -14.09 -14.22 4.79
CA ILE A 170 -13.16 -14.78 5.77
C ILE A 170 -12.93 -16.26 5.47
N VAL A 171 -14.00 -17.05 5.34
CA VAL A 171 -13.92 -18.49 5.05
C VAL A 171 -13.14 -18.75 3.76
N LYS A 172 -13.42 -18.02 2.67
CA LYS A 172 -12.69 -18.18 1.41
C LYS A 172 -11.19 -17.91 1.57
N ALA A 173 -10.81 -16.82 2.26
CA ALA A 173 -9.40 -16.52 2.49
C ALA A 173 -8.71 -17.62 3.32
N LEU A 174 -9.37 -18.13 4.37
CA LEU A 174 -8.85 -19.22 5.20
C LEU A 174 -8.72 -20.53 4.41
N CYS A 175 -9.72 -20.89 3.60
CA CYS A 175 -9.66 -22.06 2.72
C CYS A 175 -8.53 -21.93 1.69
N LEU A 176 -8.22 -20.71 1.24
CA LEU A 176 -7.07 -20.43 0.40
C LEU A 176 -5.73 -20.49 1.16
N GLY A 177 -5.71 -20.67 2.47
CA GLY A 177 -4.48 -20.82 3.26
C GLY A 177 -3.99 -19.53 3.94
N ALA A 178 -4.78 -18.44 3.93
CA ALA A 178 -4.49 -17.33 4.82
C ALA A 178 -4.66 -17.79 6.28
N ARG A 179 -3.74 -17.40 7.16
CA ARG A 179 -3.79 -17.69 8.60
C ARG A 179 -4.89 -16.89 9.31
N ALA A 180 -5.03 -15.63 8.91
CA ALA A 180 -6.00 -14.69 9.43
C ALA A 180 -6.31 -13.62 8.38
N VAL A 181 -7.39 -12.88 8.61
CA VAL A 181 -7.72 -11.71 7.80
C VAL A 181 -7.76 -10.44 8.64
N LEU A 182 -7.38 -9.31 8.03
CA LEU A 182 -7.52 -7.99 8.62
C LEU A 182 -8.69 -7.27 7.96
N THR A 183 -9.35 -6.41 8.73
CA THR A 183 -10.44 -5.57 8.25
C THR A 183 -10.10 -4.09 8.49
N GLY A 184 -10.38 -3.25 7.49
CA GLY A 184 -10.23 -1.81 7.56
C GLY A 184 -11.59 -1.12 7.60
N ARG A 185 -12.20 -0.91 6.42
CA ARG A 185 -13.44 -0.12 6.35
C ARG A 185 -14.61 -0.71 7.14
N ALA A 186 -14.68 -2.03 7.37
CA ALA A 186 -15.84 -2.60 8.06
C ALA A 186 -15.96 -2.07 9.50
N TYR A 187 -14.85 -2.06 10.26
CA TYR A 187 -14.86 -1.47 11.60
C TYR A 187 -14.95 0.06 11.53
N ALA A 188 -14.32 0.70 10.53
CA ALA A 188 -14.35 2.16 10.39
C ALA A 188 -15.77 2.69 10.09
N TYR A 189 -16.59 1.92 9.37
CA TYR A 189 -18.00 2.24 9.19
C TYR A 189 -18.78 2.13 10.50
N GLY A 190 -18.47 1.12 11.32
CA GLY A 190 -18.99 1.02 12.68
C GLY A 190 -18.62 2.24 13.53
N LEU A 191 -17.34 2.61 13.53
CA LEU A 191 -16.83 3.79 14.23
C LEU A 191 -17.57 5.07 13.81
N GLY A 192 -17.71 5.29 12.50
CA GLY A 192 -18.42 6.47 11.98
C GLY A 192 -19.92 6.48 12.27
N ALA A 193 -20.54 5.32 12.50
CA ALA A 193 -21.97 5.22 12.78
C ALA A 193 -22.30 5.40 14.26
N ALA A 194 -21.51 4.81 15.17
CA ALA A 194 -21.84 4.76 16.59
C ALA A 194 -20.61 4.66 17.52
N GLY A 195 -19.45 5.16 17.10
CA GLY A 195 -18.24 5.13 17.91
C GLY A 195 -17.82 3.70 18.26
N GLU A 196 -17.34 3.51 19.49
CA GLU A 196 -16.92 2.20 20.02
C GLU A 196 -18.00 1.12 19.87
N VAL A 197 -19.25 1.42 20.25
CA VAL A 197 -20.37 0.47 20.13
C VAL A 197 -20.58 0.03 18.68
N GLY A 198 -20.37 0.94 17.73
CA GLY A 198 -20.45 0.64 16.31
C GLY A 198 -19.30 -0.25 15.82
N VAL A 199 -18.07 -0.03 16.31
CA VAL A 199 -16.93 -0.92 16.04
C VAL A 199 -17.21 -2.33 16.53
N THR A 200 -17.63 -2.46 17.80
CA THR A 200 -18.06 -3.71 18.39
C THR A 200 -19.15 -4.35 17.53
N ARG A 201 -20.23 -3.64 17.21
CA ARG A 201 -21.30 -4.19 16.37
C ARG A 201 -20.82 -4.68 15.00
N ALA A 202 -19.89 -3.98 14.36
CA ALA A 202 -19.34 -4.38 13.07
C ALA A 202 -18.55 -5.71 13.16
N ILE A 203 -17.74 -5.89 14.20
CA ILE A 203 -17.00 -7.14 14.47
C ILE A 203 -17.98 -8.29 14.75
N GLU A 204 -19.01 -8.05 15.55
CA GLU A 204 -20.04 -9.02 15.91
C GLU A 204 -20.82 -9.51 14.69
N ILE A 205 -21.09 -8.63 13.73
CA ILE A 205 -21.73 -8.98 12.46
C ILE A 205 -20.84 -9.96 11.68
N LEU A 206 -19.55 -9.65 11.54
CA LEU A 206 -18.60 -10.53 10.84
C LEU A 206 -18.47 -11.88 11.54
N ARG A 207 -18.39 -11.90 12.87
CA ARG A 207 -18.34 -13.13 13.67
C ARG A 207 -19.60 -13.97 13.50
N THR A 208 -20.77 -13.34 13.60
CA THR A 208 -22.07 -14.03 13.42
C THR A 208 -22.17 -14.63 12.03
N ASP A 209 -21.73 -13.90 11.00
CA ASP A 209 -21.78 -14.37 9.62
C ASP A 209 -20.75 -15.48 9.33
N LEU A 210 -19.56 -15.41 9.94
CA LEU A 210 -18.58 -16.50 9.89
C LEU A 210 -19.15 -17.79 10.47
N ILE A 211 -19.74 -17.71 11.67
CA ILE A 211 -20.38 -18.86 12.34
C ILE A 211 -21.53 -19.42 11.48
N ARG A 212 -22.35 -18.54 10.88
CA ARG A 212 -23.41 -18.96 9.96
C ARG A 212 -22.84 -19.70 8.74
N THR A 213 -21.77 -19.17 8.15
CA THR A 213 -21.11 -19.79 6.99
C THR A 213 -20.57 -21.18 7.32
N LEU A 214 -19.88 -21.33 8.45
CA LEU A 214 -19.37 -22.63 8.92
C LEU A 214 -20.49 -23.65 9.11
N LYS A 215 -21.60 -23.25 9.75
CA LYS A 215 -22.78 -24.10 9.93
C LYS A 215 -23.39 -24.56 8.61
N LEU A 216 -23.51 -23.66 7.63
CA LEU A 216 -24.05 -23.99 6.31
C LEU A 216 -23.12 -24.91 5.51
N LEU A 217 -21.80 -24.82 5.73
CA LEU A 217 -20.81 -25.74 5.15
C LEU A 217 -20.76 -27.11 5.86
N GLY A 218 -21.45 -27.28 6.99
CA GLY A 218 -21.27 -28.46 7.85
C GLY A 218 -19.88 -28.55 8.49
N CYS A 219 -19.15 -27.43 8.59
CA CYS A 219 -17.80 -27.38 9.13
C CYS A 219 -17.83 -26.93 10.60
N ALA A 220 -17.35 -27.77 11.52
CA ALA A 220 -17.46 -27.53 12.96
C ALA A 220 -16.55 -26.41 13.49
N SER A 221 -15.45 -26.11 12.80
CA SER A 221 -14.44 -25.15 13.23
C SER A 221 -13.65 -24.62 12.03
N ILE A 222 -13.14 -23.39 12.13
CA ILE A 222 -12.21 -22.84 11.13
C ILE A 222 -10.95 -23.71 10.95
N ALA A 223 -10.59 -24.51 11.96
CA ALA A 223 -9.44 -25.42 11.90
C ALA A 223 -9.64 -26.59 10.93
N HIS A 224 -10.89 -26.87 10.52
CA HIS A 224 -11.22 -27.91 9.53
C HIS A 224 -11.47 -27.33 8.13
N LEU A 225 -11.26 -26.02 7.94
CA LEU A 225 -11.31 -25.43 6.62
C LEU A 225 -10.03 -25.78 5.86
N ASP A 226 -10.21 -26.23 4.62
CA ASP A 226 -9.13 -26.48 3.68
C ASP A 226 -9.56 -26.08 2.25
N ARG A 227 -8.70 -26.37 1.28
CA ARG A 227 -8.93 -26.02 -0.12
C ARG A 227 -10.14 -26.72 -0.75
N SER A 228 -10.64 -27.82 -0.20
CA SER A 228 -11.76 -28.59 -0.77
C SER A 228 -13.11 -27.86 -0.65
N PHE A 229 -13.21 -26.85 0.22
CA PHE A 229 -14.44 -26.07 0.42
C PHE A 229 -14.68 -24.99 -0.64
N ILE A 230 -13.72 -24.74 -1.54
CA ILE A 230 -13.81 -23.67 -2.54
C ILE A 230 -13.21 -24.10 -3.88
N ASP A 231 -13.85 -23.64 -4.95
CA ASP A 231 -13.24 -23.60 -6.28
C ASP A 231 -12.68 -22.20 -6.55
N PHE A 232 -11.53 -22.13 -7.22
CA PHE A 232 -10.99 -20.88 -7.72
C PHE A 232 -10.29 -21.11 -9.07
N PRO A 233 -10.20 -20.06 -9.91
CA PRO A 233 -9.61 -20.20 -11.24
C PRO A 233 -8.14 -20.62 -11.18
N ALA A 234 -7.76 -21.64 -11.98
CA ALA A 234 -6.43 -22.22 -11.96
C ALA A 234 -5.33 -21.22 -12.36
N GLU A 235 -5.68 -20.18 -13.11
CA GLU A 235 -4.79 -19.09 -13.49
C GLU A 235 -4.24 -18.30 -12.29
N TRP A 236 -4.90 -18.31 -11.13
CA TRP A 236 -4.39 -17.64 -9.92
C TRP A 236 -3.10 -18.30 -9.38
N LEU A 237 -2.80 -19.54 -9.80
CA LEU A 237 -1.53 -20.22 -9.49
C LEU A 237 -0.45 -20.00 -10.55
N ARG A 238 -0.83 -19.60 -11.78
CA ARG A 238 0.03 -19.71 -12.97
C ARG A 238 0.99 -18.56 -13.22
N LYS A 239 1.00 -17.51 -12.40
CA LYS A 239 1.94 -16.38 -12.59
C LYS A 239 3.41 -16.69 -12.31
N GLN A 240 3.76 -17.95 -12.02
CA GLN A 240 5.16 -18.39 -11.84
C GLN A 240 5.92 -18.67 -13.15
N LEU A 241 5.34 -18.50 -14.35
CA LEU A 241 5.94 -19.02 -15.59
C LEU A 241 6.54 -17.98 -16.56
N CYS A 242 6.69 -16.71 -16.19
CA CYS A 242 7.42 -15.77 -17.06
C CYS A 242 8.94 -15.69 -16.81
N ASP A 243 9.46 -16.30 -15.74
CA ASP A 243 10.89 -16.25 -15.39
C ASP A 243 11.59 -17.62 -15.46
N SER A 244 11.36 -18.37 -16.53
CA SER A 244 12.30 -19.43 -16.93
C SER A 244 13.21 -18.92 -18.05
N PRO A 245 14.52 -18.66 -17.79
CA PRO A 245 15.48 -18.40 -18.85
C PRO A 245 15.79 -19.72 -19.57
N GLN A 246 14.87 -20.17 -20.41
CA GLN A 246 15.11 -21.33 -21.28
C GLN A 246 14.80 -20.94 -22.73
N ILE A 247 15.89 -20.75 -23.46
CA ILE A 247 16.01 -20.92 -24.92
C ILE A 247 15.44 -19.79 -25.78
N ARG A 248 16.19 -18.67 -25.87
CA ARG A 248 16.38 -17.97 -27.15
C ARG A 248 17.76 -18.32 -27.71
N LYS A 249 17.93 -19.54 -28.20
CA LYS A 249 18.95 -19.82 -29.23
C LYS A 249 18.24 -19.78 -30.58
N SER A 250 18.21 -18.62 -31.20
CA SER A 250 17.99 -18.54 -32.65
C SER A 250 19.37 -18.67 -33.32
N PRO A 251 19.57 -19.60 -34.27
CA PRO A 251 20.81 -19.64 -35.01
C PRO A 251 20.85 -18.43 -35.95
N HIS A 252 21.88 -17.61 -35.79
CA HIS A 252 22.28 -16.62 -36.77
C HIS A 252 22.66 -17.35 -38.07
N PRO A 253 22.08 -17.05 -39.25
CA PRO A 253 22.69 -17.41 -40.50
C PRO A 253 23.57 -16.24 -40.94
N ASP A 254 24.88 -16.39 -40.79
CA ASP A 254 25.83 -15.68 -41.64
C ASP A 254 25.68 -16.23 -43.06
N THR A 255 25.19 -15.42 -44.00
CA THR A 255 25.70 -15.43 -45.37
C THR A 255 25.56 -14.05 -46.00
N LYS A 256 26.66 -13.65 -46.65
CA LYS A 256 26.89 -12.39 -47.36
C LYS A 256 26.15 -12.35 -48.71
N ASN A 257 25.92 -11.11 -49.16
CA ASN A 257 25.90 -10.63 -50.55
C ASN A 257 24.78 -11.09 -51.50
N CYS A 258 23.92 -10.14 -51.90
CA CYS A 258 23.93 -9.45 -53.21
C CYS A 258 22.54 -8.93 -53.60
N GLY A 259 22.49 -7.72 -54.16
CA GLY A 259 21.49 -7.38 -55.18
C GLY A 259 20.56 -6.21 -54.85
N ASN A 260 20.88 -5.05 -55.45
CA ASN A 260 19.97 -3.93 -55.69
C ASN A 260 18.57 -4.39 -56.12
N ASP A 261 17.53 -3.79 -55.53
CA ASP A 261 16.45 -3.25 -56.36
C ASP A 261 15.79 -2.03 -55.71
N LYS A 262 15.59 -1.00 -56.53
CA LYS A 262 14.90 0.25 -56.21
C LYS A 262 13.43 0.08 -56.63
N ARG A 263 12.50 0.44 -55.76
CA ARG A 263 11.34 1.33 -56.05
C ARG A 263 10.35 1.44 -54.87
N ASP A 264 10.32 2.66 -54.33
CA ASP A 264 9.16 3.51 -54.00
C ASP A 264 8.01 3.02 -53.08
N PRO A 265 7.78 3.67 -51.91
CA PRO A 265 6.50 3.64 -51.21
C PRO A 265 5.70 4.95 -51.42
N ALA A 266 4.52 4.81 -52.00
CA ALA A 266 3.53 5.87 -52.07
C ALA A 266 2.81 6.08 -50.73
N GLN A 267 2.61 7.37 -50.39
CA GLN A 267 1.52 7.97 -49.60
C GLN A 267 1.53 7.72 -48.07
N ALA A 268 1.82 8.78 -47.27
CA ALA A 268 0.89 9.83 -46.79
C ALA A 268 -0.03 9.34 -45.64
N HIS A 269 -0.33 10.06 -44.57
CA HIS A 269 -0.01 11.38 -44.02
C HIS A 269 -0.57 11.32 -42.58
N TRP A 270 0.17 11.76 -41.57
CA TRP A 270 -0.41 12.32 -40.33
C TRP A 270 0.42 13.54 -39.96
N ASN A 271 -0.11 14.72 -40.33
CA ASN A 271 0.46 16.01 -39.96
C ASN A 271 0.16 16.30 -38.49
N GLY A 272 1.21 16.69 -37.77
CA GLY A 272 1.11 17.35 -36.48
C GLY A 272 0.76 18.84 -36.61
N MET A 273 0.21 19.36 -35.52
CA MET A 273 0.14 20.76 -35.09
C MET A 273 -0.19 20.67 -33.59
N GLY A 274 0.51 21.28 -32.64
CA GLY A 274 1.68 22.13 -32.64
C GLY A 274 2.11 22.31 -31.17
N ALA A 275 3.42 22.44 -30.95
CA ALA A 275 4.02 22.75 -29.67
C ALA A 275 3.70 24.19 -29.22
N ASN A 276 3.47 24.40 -27.93
CA ASN A 276 4.31 25.23 -27.06
C ASN A 276 3.66 25.37 -25.68
N ARG A 277 4.42 25.06 -24.61
CA ARG A 277 4.59 25.94 -23.45
C ARG A 277 5.62 25.34 -22.49
N ASP A 278 6.66 26.15 -22.31
CA ASP A 278 7.77 26.02 -21.38
C ASP A 278 7.29 25.79 -19.94
N LEU A 279 7.92 24.83 -19.25
CA LEU A 279 8.06 24.85 -17.80
C LEU A 279 9.51 24.50 -17.49
N GLY A 280 10.25 25.53 -17.05
CA GLY A 280 11.65 25.43 -16.66
C GLY A 280 11.82 24.52 -15.45
N MET A 281 12.69 23.52 -15.61
CA MET A 281 13.33 22.84 -14.49
C MET A 281 14.48 23.74 -14.01
N VAL A 282 14.41 24.17 -12.77
CA VAL A 282 15.56 24.73 -12.05
C VAL A 282 16.28 23.56 -11.39
N ASP A 283 17.47 23.29 -11.90
CA ASP A 283 18.46 22.41 -11.31
C ASP A 283 19.08 23.10 -10.09
N GLN A 284 19.00 22.46 -8.92
CA GLN A 284 19.71 22.90 -7.71
C GLN A 284 20.65 21.77 -7.28
N SER A 285 21.82 21.75 -7.92
CA SER A 285 22.97 21.01 -7.45
C SER A 285 24.20 21.91 -7.51
N GLU A 286 24.40 22.76 -6.50
CA GLU A 286 25.68 23.42 -6.24
C GLU A 286 25.62 24.12 -4.87
N GLU A 287 26.06 23.44 -3.80
CA GLU A 287 26.66 24.06 -2.60
C GLU A 287 27.10 22.98 -1.59
N VAL A 288 28.15 22.22 -1.90
CA VAL A 288 28.99 21.57 -0.87
C VAL A 288 30.41 21.48 -1.41
N THR A 289 31.21 22.53 -1.21
CA THR A 289 32.67 22.46 -1.00
C THR A 289 33.22 23.87 -0.82
N GLN A 290 33.56 24.25 0.41
CA GLN A 290 34.77 25.00 0.77
C GLN A 290 34.67 25.43 2.23
N GLU A 291 35.38 24.72 3.11
CA GLU A 291 36.18 25.34 4.16
C GLU A 291 37.02 24.25 4.84
N LYS A 292 38.27 24.14 4.40
CA LYS A 292 39.37 23.56 5.19
C LYS A 292 40.62 24.40 4.93
N ASN A 293 41.23 24.78 6.05
CA ASN A 293 42.61 25.22 6.27
C ASN A 293 42.88 26.72 6.22
N SER A 294 42.94 27.32 7.41
CA SER A 294 44.15 27.98 7.87
C SER A 294 44.41 27.60 9.33
N GLU A 295 45.62 27.13 9.58
CA GLU A 295 46.19 26.54 10.79
C GLU A 295 46.44 27.55 11.93
N ASP A 296 46.48 26.99 13.14
CA ASP A 296 47.42 27.22 14.25
C ASP A 296 47.78 28.64 14.71
N ASP A 297 47.42 28.98 15.97
CA ASP A 297 48.39 29.09 17.07
C ASP A 297 47.73 29.67 18.35
N ALA A 298 48.05 29.04 19.49
CA ALA A 298 48.36 29.64 20.80
C ALA A 298 47.74 28.91 22.01
N CYS A 299 48.66 28.35 22.79
CA CYS A 299 48.55 27.74 24.12
C CYS A 299 48.06 28.69 25.24
N ASP A 300 47.61 28.04 26.32
CA ASP A 300 47.69 28.44 27.74
C ASP A 300 47.02 29.75 28.22
N ALA A 301 45.89 29.59 28.94
CA ALA A 301 45.63 30.10 30.30
C ALA A 301 44.24 29.67 30.81
#